data_AF-A0A6J6X182-F1
#
_entry.id   AF-A0A6J6X182-F1
#
_cell.length_a   1.000
_cell.length_b   1.000
_cell.length_c   1.000
_cell.angle_alpha   90.00
_cell.angle_beta   90.00
_cell.angle_gamma   90.00
#
_symmetry.space_group_name_H-M   'P 1'
#
loop_
_entity.id
_entity.type
_entity.pdbx_description
1 polymer ?
#
loop_
_entity_poly.entity_id
_entity_poly.type
_entity_poly.pdbx_seq_one_letter_code
_entity_poly.pdbx_strand_id
1 'polypeptide(L)'
;MAIPLSDLQKYCAAADEILRVESHKSDQINTYVRDGKNIERSRSTICSQSIHHATEHRAQISDTLKVHGIRVLDLDEIDLWAFSDSFGEINSPE
;
A
#
# COMPACT_ATOMS: atom_id res chain seq x y z
N MET A 1 17.32 6.87 -10.81
CA MET A 1 17.44 8.26 -10.30
C MET A 1 16.78 8.27 -8.93
N ALA A 2 17.50 8.64 -7.87
CA ALA A 2 16.92 8.69 -6.52
C ALA A 2 16.02 9.94 -6.41
N ILE A 3 14.79 9.75 -5.93
CA ILE A 3 13.86 10.85 -5.66
C ILE A 3 14.38 11.57 -4.39
N PRO A 4 14.53 12.91 -4.40
CA PRO A 4 14.86 13.64 -3.18
C PRO A 4 13.84 13.38 -2.08
N LEU A 5 14.30 13.21 -0.84
CA LEU A 5 13.39 12.97 0.30
C LEU A 5 12.33 14.07 0.43
N SER A 6 12.68 15.32 0.09
CA SER A 6 11.78 16.48 0.05
C SER A 6 10.59 16.33 -0.90
N ASP A 7 10.71 15.49 -1.92
CA ASP A 7 9.66 15.27 -2.91
C ASP A 7 9.01 13.88 -2.75
N LEU A 8 9.63 12.96 -2.01
CA LEU A 8 9.13 11.60 -1.82
C LEU A 8 7.69 11.59 -1.31
N GLN A 9 7.35 12.46 -0.35
CA GLN A 9 5.98 12.60 0.16
C GLN A 9 4.98 12.91 -0.96
N LYS A 10 5.31 13.83 -1.87
CA LYS A 10 4.43 14.22 -2.99
C LYS A 10 4.23 13.05 -3.97
N TYR A 11 5.30 12.33 -4.27
CA TYR A 11 5.22 11.15 -5.15
C TYR A 11 4.40 10.02 -4.52
N CYS A 12 4.59 9.75 -3.23
CA CYS A 12 3.78 8.75 -2.53
C CYS A 12 2.30 9.14 -2.52
N ALA A 13 1.97 10.41 -2.25
CA ALA A 13 0.58 10.89 -2.27
C ALA A 13 -0.04 10.76 -3.67
N ALA A 14 0.70 11.10 -4.73
CA ALA A 14 0.22 10.94 -6.10
C ALA A 14 0.00 9.47 -6.48
N ALA A 15 0.91 8.57 -6.08
CA ALA A 15 0.75 7.14 -6.33
C ALA A 15 -0.43 6.53 -5.56
N ASP A 16 -0.62 6.93 -4.30
CA ASP A 16 -1.74 6.49 -3.46
C ASP A 16 -3.09 6.91 -4.07
N GLU A 17 -3.21 8.17 -4.53
CA GLU A 17 -4.41 8.65 -5.19
C GLU A 17 -4.75 7.86 -6.46
N ILE A 18 -3.74 7.46 -7.25
CA ILE A 18 -3.96 6.61 -8.43
C ILE A 18 -4.53 5.25 -7.99
N LEU A 19 -3.94 4.60 -6.99
CA LEU A 19 -4.40 3.30 -6.49
C LEU A 19 -5.84 3.40 -5.94
N ARG A 20 -6.15 4.48 -5.22
CA ARG A 20 -7.48 4.75 -4.68
C ARG A 20 -8.51 4.96 -5.79
N VAL A 21 -8.21 5.76 -6.81
CA VAL A 21 -9.12 5.98 -7.94
C VAL A 21 -9.33 4.69 -8.74
N GLU A 22 -8.28 3.91 -8.96
CA GLU A 22 -8.38 2.63 -9.67
C GLU A 22 -9.17 1.58 -8.88
N SER A 23 -9.02 1.52 -7.54
CA SER A 23 -9.72 0.52 -6.73
C SER A 23 -11.25 0.63 -6.76
N HIS A 24 -11.79 1.81 -7.11
CA HIS A 24 -13.24 2.02 -7.30
C HIS A 24 -13.77 1.58 -8.66
N LYS A 25 -12.92 1.15 -9.60
CA LYS A 25 -13.33 0.73 -10.95
C LYS A 25 -13.57 -0.78 -11.01
N SER A 26 -14.47 -1.22 -11.89
CA SER A 26 -14.74 -2.64 -12.14
C SER A 26 -13.50 -3.36 -12.63
N ASP A 27 -13.17 -4.53 -12.07
CA ASP A 27 -11.93 -5.25 -12.38
C ASP A 27 -11.73 -5.51 -13.88
N GLN A 28 -10.48 -5.42 -14.33
CA GLN A 28 -10.10 -5.63 -15.74
C GLN A 28 -8.66 -6.13 -15.84
N ILE A 29 -8.33 -6.78 -16.96
CA ILE A 29 -6.93 -7.08 -17.29
C ILE A 29 -6.25 -5.82 -17.79
N ASN A 30 -5.15 -5.45 -17.15
CA ASN A 30 -4.24 -4.40 -17.60
C ASN A 30 -3.03 -5.04 -18.25
N THR A 31 -2.69 -4.57 -19.46
CA THR A 31 -1.55 -5.04 -20.23
C THR A 31 -0.48 -3.95 -20.26
N TYR A 32 0.75 -4.30 -19.93
CA TYR A 32 1.90 -3.39 -19.99
C TYR A 32 3.16 -4.14 -20.42
N VAL A 33 4.14 -3.41 -20.96
CA VAL A 33 5.43 -4.00 -21.37
C VAL A 33 6.43 -3.92 -20.22
N ARG A 34 7.02 -5.05 -19.86
CA ARG A 34 8.14 -5.12 -18.91
C ARG A 34 9.21 -6.06 -19.46
N ASP A 35 10.46 -5.60 -19.49
CA ASP A 35 11.61 -6.38 -19.98
C ASP A 35 11.38 -7.00 -21.38
N GLY A 36 10.74 -6.22 -22.28
CA GLY A 36 10.39 -6.65 -23.64
C GLY A 36 9.24 -7.64 -23.77
N LYS A 37 8.55 -7.97 -22.66
CA LYS A 37 7.41 -8.89 -22.64
C LYS A 37 6.12 -8.17 -22.31
N ASN A 38 5.04 -8.57 -22.97
CA ASN A 38 3.68 -8.16 -22.57
C ASN A 38 3.32 -8.91 -21.29
N ILE A 39 2.98 -8.14 -20.26
CA ILE A 39 2.53 -8.64 -18.97
C ILE A 39 1.07 -8.26 -18.80
N GLU A 40 0.26 -9.24 -18.40
CA GLU A 40 -1.16 -9.06 -18.11
C GLU A 40 -1.42 -9.30 -16.63
N ARG A 41 -2.08 -8.37 -15.95
CA ARG A 41 -2.48 -8.50 -14.54
C ARG A 41 -3.87 -7.92 -14.35
N SER A 42 -4.70 -8.54 -13.52
CA SER A 42 -5.97 -7.92 -13.14
C SER A 42 -5.70 -6.65 -12.32
N ARG A 43 -6.62 -5.69 -12.40
CA ARG A 43 -6.56 -4.48 -11.57
C ARG A 43 -6.59 -4.86 -10.09
N SER A 44 -7.47 -5.78 -9.71
CA SER A 44 -7.57 -6.29 -8.35
C SER A 44 -6.24 -6.82 -7.81
N THR A 45 -5.48 -7.57 -8.61
CA THR A 45 -4.14 -8.06 -8.24
C THR A 45 -3.15 -6.91 -8.08
N ILE A 46 -3.16 -5.92 -8.98
CA ILE A 46 -2.26 -4.76 -8.86
C ILE A 46 -2.55 -3.99 -7.55
N CYS A 47 -3.81 -3.65 -7.30
CA CYS A 47 -4.21 -2.91 -6.10
C CYS A 47 -3.88 -3.66 -4.81
N SER A 48 -4.24 -4.95 -4.71
CA SER A 48 -3.93 -5.77 -3.53
C SER A 48 -2.42 -5.91 -3.31
N GLN A 49 -1.64 -6.19 -4.37
CA GLN A 49 -0.19 -6.31 -4.25
C GLN A 49 0.47 -5.00 -3.81
N SER A 50 -0.02 -3.85 -4.29
CA SER A 50 0.47 -2.54 -3.84
C SER A 50 0.27 -2.33 -2.34
N ILE A 51 -0.88 -2.73 -1.79
CA ILE A 51 -1.16 -2.65 -0.36
C ILE A 51 -0.21 -3.58 0.41
N HIS A 52 -0.10 -4.86 0.02
CA HIS A 52 0.78 -5.82 0.69
C HIS A 52 2.25 -5.39 0.68
N HIS A 53 2.75 -4.92 -0.47
CA HIS A 53 4.13 -4.48 -0.60
C HIS A 53 4.40 -3.20 0.22
N ALA A 54 3.44 -2.28 0.29
CA ALA A 54 3.56 -1.10 1.14
C ALA A 54 3.59 -1.48 2.64
N THR A 55 2.80 -2.47 3.06
CA THR A 55 2.84 -3.00 4.43
C THR A 55 4.19 -3.64 4.76
N GLU A 56 4.74 -4.45 3.85
CA GLU A 56 6.06 -5.06 4.03
C GLU A 56 7.16 -4.00 4.24
N HIS A 57 7.20 -2.96 3.39
CA HIS A 57 8.18 -1.89 3.55
C HIS A 57 7.97 -1.06 4.82
N ARG A 58 6.72 -0.83 5.26
CA ARG A 58 6.46 -0.16 6.54
C ARG A 58 7.00 -0.97 7.71
N ALA A 59 6.84 -2.29 7.70
CA ALA A 59 7.42 -3.18 8.70
C ALA A 59 8.95 -3.06 8.75
N GLN A 60 9.60 -3.17 7.59
CA GLN A 60 11.06 -3.03 7.48
C GLN A 60 11.56 -1.67 7.99
N ILE A 61 10.86 -0.58 7.66
CA ILE A 61 11.20 0.78 8.14
C ILE A 61 11.00 0.89 9.65
N SER A 62 9.86 0.43 10.17
CA SER A 62 9.54 0.47 11.61
C SER A 62 10.59 -0.26 12.44
N ASP A 63 10.92 -1.49 12.04
CA ASP A 63 11.92 -2.30 12.72
C ASP A 63 13.30 -1.66 12.69
N THR A 64 13.69 -1.09 11.55
CA THR A 64 14.96 -0.37 11.41
C THR A 64 15.01 0.82 12.37
N LEU A 65 13.96 1.65 12.40
CA LEU A 65 13.89 2.81 13.31
C LEU A 65 13.96 2.37 14.78
N LYS A 66 13.24 1.31 15.14
CA LYS A 66 13.21 0.75 16.49
C LYS A 66 14.58 0.24 16.95
N VAL A 67 15.32 -0.47 16.07
CA VAL A 67 16.69 -0.94 16.34
C VAL A 67 17.64 0.23 16.59
N HIS A 68 17.42 1.38 15.94
CA HIS A 68 18.19 2.60 16.15
C HIS A 68 17.67 3.48 17.30
N GLY A 69 16.76 2.98 18.13
CA GLY A 69 16.23 3.70 19.30
C GLY A 69 15.20 4.78 18.97
N ILE A 70 14.72 4.85 17.72
CA ILE A 70 13.71 5.80 17.27
C ILE A 70 12.34 5.11 17.31
N ARG A 71 11.47 5.51 18.23
CA ARG A 71 10.13 4.93 18.43
C ARG A 71 9.04 5.93 18.04
N VAL A 72 8.96 6.23 16.75
CA VAL A 72 8.00 7.20 16.19
C VAL A 72 6.84 6.54 15.44
N LEU A 73 6.90 5.23 15.21
CA LEU A 73 5.90 4.46 14.49
C LEU A 73 5.66 3.15 15.25
N ASP A 74 4.43 2.93 15.70
CA ASP A 74 3.96 1.63 16.17
C ASP A 74 2.99 1.09 15.12
N LEU A 75 3.32 -0.07 14.52
CA LEU A 75 2.50 -0.63 13.47
C LEU A 75 1.30 -1.40 14.00
N ASP A 76 1.37 -1.87 15.25
CA ASP A 76 0.28 -2.59 15.89
C ASP A 76 -0.90 -1.62 16.19
N GLU A 77 -0.62 -0.33 16.37
CA GLU A 77 -1.64 0.71 16.56
C GLU A 77 -2.38 1.11 15.26
N ILE A 78 -1.86 0.72 14.09
CA ILE A 78 -2.39 1.15 12.77
C ILE A 78 -2.61 -0.01 11.81
N ASP A 79 -2.80 -1.23 12.33
CA ASP A 79 -3.05 -2.41 11.53
C ASP A 79 -4.49 -2.45 10.96
N LEU A 80 -4.78 -3.50 10.19
CA LEU A 80 -6.10 -3.68 9.57
C LEU A 80 -7.23 -3.80 10.61
N TRP A 81 -6.95 -4.40 11.77
CA TRP A 81 -7.93 -4.60 12.83
C TRP A 81 -8.17 -3.30 13.58
N ALA A 82 -7.13 -2.55 13.92
CA ALA A 82 -7.24 -1.20 14.48
C ALA A 82 -8.05 -0.26 13.56
N PHE A 83 -7.86 -0.39 12.24
CA PHE A 83 -8.71 0.27 11.26
C PHE A 83 -10.16 -0.24 11.32
N SER A 84 -10.39 -1.55 11.24
CA SER A 84 -11.72 -2.16 11.30
C SER A 84 -12.50 -1.75 12.54
N ASP A 85 -11.86 -1.81 13.71
CA ASP A 85 -12.41 -1.41 15.01
C ASP A 85 -12.86 0.06 15.01
N SER A 86 -12.10 0.93 14.34
CA SER A 86 -12.40 2.37 14.25
C SER A 86 -13.65 2.69 13.43
N PHE A 87 -14.05 1.79 12.52
CA PHE A 87 -15.25 1.96 11.67
C PHE A 87 -16.39 1.01 12.06
N GLY A 88 -16.18 0.17 13.08
CA GLY A 88 -17.09 -0.89 13.50
C GLY A 88 -16.95 -2.11 12.59
N GLU A 89 -16.63 -3.27 13.17
CA GLU A 89 -16.61 -4.53 12.43
C GLU A 89 -17.97 -4.77 11.78
N ILE A 90 -17.97 -5.06 10.48
CA ILE A 90 -19.19 -5.43 9.75
C ILE A 90 -19.59 -6.80 10.26
N ASN A 91 -20.41 -6.84 11.32
CA ASN A 91 -21.11 -8.06 11.72
C ASN A 91 -21.97 -8.49 10.53
N SER A 92 -21.45 -9.42 9.74
CA SER A 92 -22.24 -10.12 8.74
C SER A 92 -23.24 -10.97 9.52
N PRO A 93 -24.57 -10.77 9.37
CA PRO A 93 -25.51 -11.70 9.97
C PRO A 93 -25.26 -13.07 9.32
N GLU A 94 -24.95 -14.06 10.15
CA GLU A 94 -24.86 -15.48 9.76
C GLU A 94 -26.14 -15.97 9.06
#